data_AF-A0A7Z9U9B1-F1
#
_entry.id   AF-A0A7Z9U9B1-F1
#
_cell.length_a   1.000
_cell.length_b   1.000
_cell.length_c   1.000
_cell.angle_alpha   90.00
_cell.angle_beta   90.00
_cell.angle_gamma   90.00
#
_symmetry.space_group_name_H-M   'P 1'
#
loop_
_entity.id
_entity.type
_entity.pdbx_description
1 polymer ?
#
loop_
_entity_poly.entity_id
_entity_poly.type
_entity_poly.pdbx_seq_one_letter_code
_entity_poly.pdbx_strand_id
1 'polypeptide(L)'
;MKNVVLTKKYHLPYTGTSIFMSLSLLFILYGIVMYRFLELFKEGADLPFLPLTGLTTVITGLIGAGIVAVNVLAAHRIAGVHIKLLATFGKVQEGDFTTRLRFRKEDKLEAVEEAFNSMMDAVEAKVGATEASEATGVAEDES
;
A
#
# COMPACT_ATOMS: atom_id res chain seq x y z
N MET A 1 -11.24 -7.02 -4.89
CA MET A 1 -11.33 -5.62 -5.39
C MET A 1 -12.06 -4.65 -4.44
N LYS A 2 -12.91 -5.09 -3.50
CA LYS A 2 -13.68 -4.22 -2.58
C LYS A 2 -12.82 -3.22 -1.75
N ASN A 3 -11.64 -3.64 -1.29
CA ASN A 3 -10.78 -2.80 -0.43
C ASN A 3 -10.05 -1.67 -1.16
N VAL A 4 -9.84 -1.78 -2.48
CA VAL A 4 -9.15 -0.73 -3.27
C VAL A 4 -10.07 0.46 -3.52
N VAL A 5 -11.39 0.21 -3.64
CA VAL A 5 -12.39 1.25 -3.89
C VAL A 5 -12.53 2.20 -2.70
N LEU A 6 -12.45 1.69 -1.47
CA LEU A 6 -12.63 2.47 -0.23
C LEU A 6 -11.51 3.47 0.05
N THR A 7 -10.27 3.17 -0.34
CA THR A 7 -9.10 4.04 -0.10
C THR A 7 -8.62 4.75 -1.36
N LYS A 8 -9.28 4.53 -2.50
CA LYS A 8 -8.91 5.02 -3.85
C LYS A 8 -8.56 6.51 -3.85
N LYS A 9 -9.28 7.31 -3.06
CA LYS A 9 -9.11 8.77 -2.99
C LYS A 9 -7.68 9.22 -2.65
N TYR A 10 -6.93 8.44 -1.86
CA TYR A 10 -5.62 8.87 -1.34
C TYR A 10 -4.42 8.23 -2.05
N HIS A 11 -4.54 6.99 -2.54
CA HIS A 11 -3.42 6.29 -3.17
C HIS A 11 -3.47 6.28 -4.70
N LEU A 12 -4.63 6.53 -5.32
CA LEU A 12 -4.78 6.57 -6.78
C LEU A 12 -3.90 7.60 -7.49
N PRO A 13 -3.72 8.85 -7.01
CA PRO A 13 -2.85 9.80 -7.73
C PRO A 13 -1.38 9.36 -7.69
N TYR A 14 -0.90 8.82 -6.58
CA TYR A 14 0.48 8.34 -6.44
C TYR A 14 0.73 7.07 -7.27
N THR A 15 -0.13 6.06 -7.16
CA THR A 15 -0.01 4.83 -7.94
C THR A 15 -0.19 5.11 -9.44
N GLY A 16 -1.12 5.98 -9.82
CA GLY A 16 -1.32 6.38 -11.21
C GLY A 16 -0.10 7.11 -11.79
N THR A 17 0.49 8.04 -11.03
CA THR A 17 1.70 8.76 -11.46
C THR A 17 2.90 7.81 -11.59
N SER A 18 3.07 6.88 -10.65
CA SER A 18 4.15 5.88 -10.73
C SER A 18 4.00 4.97 -11.95
N ILE A 19 2.80 4.43 -12.19
CA ILE A 19 2.51 3.61 -13.39
C ILE A 19 2.80 4.41 -14.66
N PHE A 20 2.33 5.66 -14.72
CA PHE A 20 2.53 6.52 -15.89
C PHE A 20 4.01 6.76 -16.17
N MET A 21 4.80 7.09 -15.14
CA MET A 21 6.25 7.29 -15.27
C MET A 21 6.96 6.02 -15.73
N SER A 22 6.65 4.86 -15.12
CA SER A 22 7.26 3.58 -15.48
C SER A 22 6.91 3.13 -16.90
N LEU A 23 5.65 3.27 -17.30
CA LEU A 23 5.21 2.93 -18.66
C LEU A 23 5.81 3.89 -19.70
N SER A 24 5.86 5.19 -19.40
CA SER A 24 6.48 6.18 -20.29
C SER A 24 7.96 5.87 -20.53
N LEU A 25 8.70 5.55 -19.46
CA LEU A 25 10.10 5.13 -19.57
C LEU A 25 10.24 3.84 -20.39
N LEU A 26 9.36 2.85 -20.17
CA LEU A 26 9.35 1.61 -20.93
C LEU A 26 9.10 1.85 -22.43
N PHE A 27 8.17 2.74 -22.77
CA PHE A 27 7.88 3.12 -24.16
C PHE A 27 9.06 3.82 -24.82
N ILE A 28 9.75 4.73 -24.11
CA ILE A 28 10.95 5.40 -24.61
C ILE A 28 12.06 4.37 -24.89
N LEU A 29 12.32 3.47 -23.95
CA LEU A 29 13.33 2.41 -24.13
C LEU A 29 12.97 1.48 -25.28
N TYR A 30 11.70 1.09 -25.40
CA TYR A 30 11.22 0.30 -26.54
C TYR A 30 11.44 1.02 -27.87
N GLY A 31 11.13 2.33 -27.94
CA GLY A 31 11.37 3.16 -29.12
C GLY A 31 12.84 3.21 -29.52
N ILE A 32 13.75 3.36 -28.54
CA ILE A 32 15.21 3.33 -28.77
C ILE A 32 15.64 1.98 -29.34
N VAL A 33 15.17 0.87 -28.77
CA VAL A 33 15.51 -0.49 -29.27
C VAL A 33 14.98 -0.72 -30.68
N MET A 34 13.74 -0.31 -30.95
CA MET A 34 13.14 -0.43 -32.29
C MET A 34 13.87 0.44 -33.32
N TYR A 35 14.26 1.66 -32.95
CA TYR A 35 15.09 2.52 -33.80
C TYR A 35 16.41 1.85 -34.17
N ARG A 36 17.09 1.22 -33.20
CA ARG A 36 18.35 0.49 -33.44
C ARG A 36 18.16 -0.72 -34.35
N PHE A 37 17.06 -1.45 -34.22
CA PHE A 37 16.75 -2.55 -35.15
C PHE A 37 16.54 -2.07 -36.59
N LEU A 38 15.86 -0.93 -36.77
CA LEU A 38 15.66 -0.33 -38.10
C LEU A 38 16.98 0.14 -38.71
N GLU A 39 17.87 0.73 -37.91
CA GLU A 39 19.19 1.18 -38.36
C GLU A 39 20.04 -0.01 -38.82
N LEU A 40 20.15 -1.07 -38.02
CA LEU A 40 20.90 -2.28 -38.37
C LEU A 40 20.34 -2.97 -39.61
N PHE A 41 19.02 -3.02 -39.76
CA PHE A 41 18.39 -3.59 -40.96
C PHE A 41 18.74 -2.78 -42.22
N LYS A 42 18.77 -1.44 -42.12
CA LYS A 42 19.17 -0.56 -43.24
C LYS A 42 20.64 -0.69 -43.61
N GLU A 43 21.51 -0.98 -42.64
CA GLU A 43 22.94 -1.23 -42.86
C GLU A 43 23.21 -2.59 -43.56
N GLY A 44 22.17 -3.37 -43.86
CA GLY A 44 22.31 -4.66 -44.54
C GLY A 44 22.69 -5.80 -43.60
N ALA A 45 22.50 -5.63 -42.28
CA ALA A 45 22.69 -6.73 -41.34
C ALA A 45 21.72 -7.87 -41.64
N ASP A 46 22.23 -9.10 -41.73
CA ASP A 46 21.43 -10.32 -41.89
C ASP A 46 20.80 -10.70 -40.55
N LEU A 47 19.87 -9.86 -40.09
CA LEU A 47 19.10 -10.07 -38.88
C LEU A 47 17.70 -10.55 -39.27
N PRO A 48 17.15 -11.56 -38.57
CA PRO A 48 15.78 -11.97 -38.75
C PRO A 48 14.86 -10.91 -38.12
N PHE A 49 14.63 -9.82 -38.85
CA PHE A 49 13.98 -8.59 -38.37
C PHE A 49 12.60 -8.86 -37.78
N LEU A 50 11.75 -9.58 -38.54
CA LEU A 50 10.36 -9.87 -38.16
C LEU A 50 10.23 -10.61 -36.81
N PRO A 51 10.91 -11.76 -36.58
CA PRO A 51 10.82 -12.44 -35.29
C PRO A 51 11.49 -11.66 -34.16
N LEU A 52 12.57 -10.90 -34.44
CA LEU A 52 13.23 -10.08 -33.43
C LEU A 52 12.30 -8.96 -32.93
N THR A 53 11.68 -8.20 -33.84
CA THR A 53 10.72 -7.15 -33.48
C THR A 53 9.50 -7.72 -32.78
N GLY A 54 9.00 -8.88 -33.23
CA GLY A 54 7.88 -9.57 -32.61
C GLY A 54 8.19 -9.98 -31.18
N LEU A 55 9.34 -10.63 -30.95
CA LEU A 55 9.78 -11.06 -29.64
C LEU A 55 9.95 -9.87 -28.68
N THR A 56 10.64 -8.81 -29.09
CA THR A 56 10.84 -7.63 -28.25
C THR A 56 9.50 -6.97 -27.90
N THR A 57 8.56 -6.88 -28.84
CA THR A 57 7.22 -6.33 -28.58
C THR A 57 6.46 -7.16 -27.55
N VAL A 58 6.51 -8.49 -27.66
CA VAL A 58 5.88 -9.40 -26.67
C VAL A 58 6.52 -9.23 -25.30
N ILE A 59 7.86 -9.21 -25.21
CA ILE A 59 8.58 -9.02 -23.94
C ILE A 59 8.23 -7.67 -23.31
N THR A 60 8.24 -6.58 -24.09
CA THR A 60 7.85 -5.26 -23.60
C THR A 60 6.41 -5.25 -23.09
N GLY A 61 5.48 -5.91 -23.80
CA GLY A 61 4.10 -6.07 -23.35
C GLY A 61 3.99 -6.80 -22.00
N LEU A 62 4.74 -7.89 -21.85
CA LEU A 62 4.79 -8.66 -20.59
C LEU A 62 5.38 -7.84 -19.44
N ILE A 63 6.45 -7.08 -19.68
CA ILE A 63 7.04 -6.18 -18.69
C ILE A 63 6.03 -5.10 -18.30
N GLY A 64 5.34 -4.49 -19.27
CA GLY A 64 4.31 -3.49 -19.03
C GLY A 64 3.16 -4.04 -18.17
N ALA A 65 2.67 -5.24 -18.48
CA ALA A 65 1.67 -5.93 -17.67
C ALA A 65 2.17 -6.20 -16.24
N GLY A 66 3.43 -6.63 -16.10
CA GLY A 66 4.08 -6.84 -14.80
C GLY A 66 4.15 -5.57 -13.95
N ILE A 67 4.54 -4.44 -14.55
CA ILE A 67 4.58 -3.13 -13.87
C ILE A 67 3.20 -2.77 -13.33
N VAL A 68 2.15 -2.91 -14.15
CA VAL A 68 0.77 -2.62 -13.73
C VAL A 68 0.36 -3.55 -12.58
N ALA A 69 0.63 -4.86 -12.72
CA ALA A 69 0.28 -5.84 -11.70
C ALA A 69 0.94 -5.55 -10.34
N VAL A 70 2.24 -5.28 -10.31
CA VAL A 70 2.99 -4.95 -9.07
C VAL A 70 2.43 -3.69 -8.42
N ASN A 71 2.15 -2.65 -9.21
CA ASN A 71 1.59 -1.40 -8.69
C ASN A 71 0.18 -1.58 -8.11
N VAL A 72 -0.68 -2.38 -8.76
CA VAL A 72 -2.02 -2.70 -8.25
C VAL A 72 -1.93 -3.50 -6.95
N LEU A 73 -1.01 -4.46 -6.85
CA LEU A 73 -0.79 -5.22 -5.61
C LEU A 73 -0.27 -4.32 -4.48
N ALA A 74 0.65 -3.41 -4.77
CA ALA A 74 1.15 -2.44 -3.81
C ALA A 74 0.02 -1.53 -3.31
N ALA A 75 -0.81 -0.99 -4.21
CA ALA A 75 -1.98 -0.20 -3.86
C ALA A 75 -2.96 -0.99 -2.98
N HIS A 76 -3.23 -2.25 -3.32
CA HIS A 76 -4.09 -3.11 -2.52
C HIS A 76 -3.54 -3.35 -1.10
N ARG A 77 -2.22 -3.55 -0.99
CA ARG A 77 -1.57 -3.75 0.30
C ARG A 77 -1.69 -2.50 1.18
N ILE A 78 -1.38 -1.32 0.64
CA ILE A 78 -1.47 -0.02 1.32
C ILE A 78 -2.92 0.28 1.74
N ALA A 79 -3.89 -0.02 0.87
CA ALA A 79 -5.31 0.11 1.17
C ALA A 79 -5.71 -0.71 2.41
N GLY A 80 -5.22 -1.95 2.51
CA GLY A 80 -5.49 -2.83 3.65
C GLY A 80 -5.01 -2.25 4.98
N VAL A 81 -3.81 -1.65 5.00
CA VAL A 81 -3.27 -0.98 6.18
C VAL A 81 -4.16 0.17 6.63
N HIS A 82 -4.57 1.05 5.69
CA HIS A 82 -5.42 2.20 6.00
C HIS A 82 -6.80 1.81 6.52
N ILE A 83 -7.43 0.80 5.89
CA ILE A 83 -8.73 0.30 6.35
C ILE A 83 -8.62 -0.25 7.77
N LYS A 84 -7.53 -0.99 8.06
CA LYS A 84 -7.32 -1.56 9.39
C LYS A 84 -7.12 -0.47 10.45
N LEU A 85 -6.31 0.54 10.16
CA LEU A 85 -6.14 1.70 11.04
C LEU A 85 -7.46 2.40 11.31
N LEU A 86 -8.23 2.71 10.26
CA LEU A 86 -9.51 3.41 10.40
C LEU A 86 -10.51 2.60 11.25
N ALA A 87 -10.60 1.29 11.02
CA ALA A 87 -11.46 0.41 11.80
C ALA A 87 -11.03 0.35 13.28
N THR A 88 -9.72 0.27 13.54
CA THR A 88 -9.16 0.27 14.90
C THR A 88 -9.44 1.60 15.61
N PHE A 89 -9.22 2.74 14.96
CA PHE A 89 -9.55 4.04 15.55
C PHE A 89 -11.05 4.23 15.78
N GLY A 90 -11.90 3.71 14.89
CA GLY A 90 -13.36 3.72 15.07
C GLY A 90 -13.78 3.01 16.35
N LYS A 91 -13.20 1.86 16.67
CA LYS A 91 -13.47 1.15 17.93
C LYS A 91 -13.04 1.95 19.15
N VAL A 92 -11.87 2.57 19.10
CA VAL A 92 -11.39 3.44 20.19
C VAL A 92 -12.33 4.65 20.37
N GLN A 93 -12.83 5.22 19.27
CA GLN A 93 -13.82 6.30 19.30
C GLN A 93 -15.15 5.85 19.93
N GLU A 94 -15.53 4.59 19.75
CA GLU A 94 -16.70 3.96 20.39
C GLU A 94 -16.46 3.61 21.87
N GLY A 95 -15.28 3.89 22.41
CA GLY A 95 -14.91 3.66 23.81
C GLY A 95 -14.26 2.29 24.09
N ASP A 96 -13.99 1.49 23.06
CA ASP A 96 -13.24 0.24 23.23
C ASP A 96 -11.73 0.52 23.32
N PHE A 97 -11.26 0.71 24.56
CA PHE A 97 -9.84 0.89 24.87
C PHE A 97 -9.03 -0.43 24.94
N THR A 98 -9.70 -1.57 24.86
CA THR A 98 -9.06 -2.90 24.89
C THR A 98 -8.56 -3.33 23.50
N THR A 99 -9.03 -2.67 22.44
CA THR A 99 -8.58 -2.94 21.08
C THR A 99 -7.06 -2.75 20.93
N ARG A 100 -6.43 -3.68 20.22
CA ARG A 100 -5.00 -3.64 19.88
C ARG A 100 -4.80 -3.66 18.36
N LEU A 101 -3.82 -2.90 17.90
CA LEU A 101 -3.43 -2.83 16.50
C LEU A 101 -2.42 -3.93 16.19
N ARG A 102 -2.64 -4.60 15.06
CA ARG A 102 -1.72 -5.61 14.52
C ARG A 102 -1.77 -5.56 13.00
N PHE A 103 -0.67 -5.49 12.28
CA PHE A 103 -0.64 -5.59 10.82
C PHE A 103 -0.18 -6.98 10.39
N ARG A 104 -0.04 -7.16 9.08
CA ARG A 104 0.54 -8.38 8.51
C ARG A 104 2.07 -8.26 8.59
N LYS A 105 2.77 -9.37 8.76
CA LYS A 105 4.24 -9.38 8.87
C LYS A 105 4.92 -8.76 7.66
N GLU A 106 4.30 -8.90 6.49
CA GLU A 106 4.82 -8.35 5.24
C GLU A 106 4.74 -6.83 5.20
N ASP A 107 3.83 -6.21 5.98
CA ASP A 107 3.58 -4.77 6.01
C ASP A 107 4.73 -3.97 6.63
N LYS A 108 5.58 -4.59 7.48
CA LYS A 108 6.75 -3.98 8.17
C LYS A 108 6.38 -2.73 8.98
N LEU A 109 5.29 -2.81 9.75
CA LEU A 109 4.74 -1.71 10.55
C LEU A 109 4.78 -2.01 12.06
N GLU A 110 5.69 -2.89 12.50
CA GLU A 110 5.79 -3.35 13.88
C GLU A 110 5.96 -2.19 14.87
N ALA A 111 6.79 -1.20 14.53
CA ALA A 111 6.97 0.00 15.36
C ALA A 111 5.68 0.81 15.54
N VAL A 112 4.79 0.84 14.54
CA VAL A 112 3.49 1.52 14.63
C VAL A 112 2.53 0.72 15.50
N GLU A 113 2.57 -0.62 15.40
CA GLU A 113 1.79 -1.51 16.28
C GLU A 113 2.21 -1.34 17.74
N GLU A 114 3.50 -1.40 18.02
CA GLU A 114 4.07 -1.26 19.36
C GLU A 114 3.70 0.10 19.97
N ALA A 115 3.91 1.19 19.23
CA ALA A 115 3.58 2.53 19.69
C ALA A 115 2.07 2.70 19.96
N PHE A 116 1.22 2.21 19.07
CA PHE A 116 -0.23 2.28 19.27
C PHE A 116 -0.68 1.44 20.47
N ASN A 117 -0.20 0.21 20.60
CA ASN A 117 -0.60 -0.68 21.68
C ASN A 117 -0.13 -0.15 23.04
N SER A 118 1.09 0.37 23.12
CA SER A 118 1.61 1.01 24.34
C SER A 118 0.79 2.24 24.73
N MET A 119 0.35 3.04 23.76
CA MET A 119 -0.56 4.16 24.00
C MET A 119 -1.89 3.66 24.58
N MET A 120 -2.47 2.59 24.03
CA MET A 120 -3.73 2.04 24.52
C MET A 120 -3.61 1.45 25.93
N ASP A 121 -2.49 0.79 26.25
CA ASP A 121 -2.21 0.31 27.61
C ASP A 121 -2.21 1.48 28.62
N ALA A 122 -1.63 2.63 28.24
CA ALA A 122 -1.62 3.83 29.09
C ALA A 122 -3.01 4.47 29.23
N VAL A 123 -3.84 4.44 28.18
CA VAL A 123 -5.22 4.93 28.22
C VAL A 123 -6.06 4.05 29.14
N GLU A 124 -5.99 2.73 28.98
CA GLU A 124 -6.73 1.76 29.78
C GLU A 124 -6.38 1.87 31.27
N ALA A 125 -5.09 2.01 31.59
CA ALA A 125 -4.64 2.22 32.97
C ALA A 125 -5.22 3.50 33.60
N LYS A 126 -5.34 4.60 32.84
CA LYS A 126 -5.92 5.86 33.32
C LYS A 126 -7.42 5.80 33.50
N VAL A 127 -8.13 5.17 32.56
CA VAL A 127 -9.60 5.01 32.65
C VAL A 127 -9.94 4.15 33.88
N GLY A 128 -9.27 3.01 34.06
CA GLY A 128 -9.49 2.16 35.24
C GLY A 128 -9.15 2.84 36.56
N ALA A 129 -8.11 3.68 36.60
CA ALA A 129 -7.77 4.46 37.80
C ALA A 129 -8.84 5.52 38.15
N THR A 130 -9.51 6.08 37.14
CA THR A 130 -10.57 7.08 37.33
C THR A 130 -11.84 6.42 37.88
N GLU A 131 -12.24 5.27 37.33
CA GLU A 131 -13.38 4.49 37.83
C GLU A 131 -13.20 4.02 39.28
N ALA A 132 -11.98 3.61 39.65
CA ALA A 132 -11.65 3.22 41.02
C ALA A 132 -11.73 4.40 42.01
N SER A 133 -11.30 5.59 41.58
CA SER A 133 -11.36 6.81 42.41
C SER A 133 -12.79 7.28 42.63
N GLU A 134 -13.66 7.21 41.62
CA GLU A 134 -15.09 7.55 41.75
C GLU A 134 -15.84 6.56 42.65
N ALA A 135 -15.55 5.26 42.54
CA ALA A 135 -16.15 4.24 43.41
C ALA A 135 -15.78 4.41 44.90
N THR A 136 -14.61 4.98 45.19
CA THR A 136 -14.14 5.18 46.57
C THR A 136 -14.68 6.48 47.16
N GLY A 137 -14.87 7.53 46.35
CA GLY A 137 -15.45 8.82 46.80
C GLY A 137 -16.94 8.77 47.14
N VAL A 138 -17.71 7.84 46.54
CA VAL A 138 -19.13 7.63 46.88
C VAL A 138 -19.30 6.89 48.21
N ALA A 139 -18.32 6.09 48.63
CA ALA A 139 -18.38 5.33 49.87
C ALA A 139 -18.13 6.17 51.14
N GLU A 140 -17.53 7.36 51.02
CA GLU A 140 -17.26 8.26 52.16
C GLU A 140 -18.38 9.27 52.44
N ASP A 141 -19.35 9.45 51.52
CA ASP A 141 -20.48 10.40 51.69
C ASP A 141 -21.77 9.72 52.23
N GLU A 142 -21.74 8.40 52.44
CA GLU A 142 -22.84 7.63 53.05
C GLU A 142 -22.56 7.17 54.51
N SER A 143 -21.47 7.62 55.13
CA SER A 143 -21.10 7.31 56.52
C SER A 143 -21.12 8.54 57.43
#